data_AF-A0A958C7Z9-F1
#
_entry.id   AF-A0A958C7Z9-F1
#
_cell.length_a   1.000
_cell.length_b   1.000
_cell.length_c   1.000
_cell.angle_alpha   90.00
_cell.angle_beta   90.00
_cell.angle_gamma   90.00
#
_symmetry.space_group_name_H-M   'P 1'
#
loop_
_entity.id
_entity.type
_entity.pdbx_description
1 polymer ?
#
loop_
_entity_poly.entity_id
_entity_poly.type
_entity_poly.pdbx_seq_one_letter_code
_entity_poly.pdbx_strand_id
1 'polypeptide(L)' 'MTTRCQWAGSDPLYVAYHDLEWGVPVLDDDRLLFEFLILEGAQAGLSWSTILNKRESYRAAFDNFDPQLVAVYDDAKIAD' A
#
# COMPACT_ATOMS: atom_id res chain seq x y z
N MET A 1 1.44 -23.99 -15.63
CA MET A 1 0.90 -23.56 -14.33
C MET A 1 1.98 -22.71 -13.69
N THR A 2 1.71 -21.43 -13.42
CA THR A 2 2.72 -20.56 -12.81
C THR A 2 2.87 -20.93 -11.34
N THR A 3 4.07 -21.34 -10.92
CA THR A 3 4.36 -21.58 -9.50
C THR A 3 4.55 -20.23 -8.82
N ARG A 4 3.72 -19.92 -7.82
CA ARG A 4 3.80 -18.68 -7.03
C ARG A 4 4.34 -18.97 -5.63
N CYS A 5 4.75 -17.92 -4.93
CA CYS A 5 5.04 -18.03 -3.50
C CYS A 5 3.80 -18.56 -2.76
N GLN A 6 4.02 -19.37 -1.71
CA GLN A 6 2.94 -20.04 -0.98
C GLN A 6 1.91 -19.04 -0.40
N TRP A 7 2.37 -17.84 -0.03
CA TRP A 7 1.53 -16.81 0.57
C TRP A 7 0.61 -16.09 -0.43
N ALA A 8 0.86 -16.18 -1.75
CA ALA A 8 0.07 -15.46 -2.75
C ALA A 8 -1.38 -15.98 -2.83
N GLY A 9 -1.62 -17.22 -2.41
CA GLY A 9 -2.96 -17.82 -2.37
C GLY A 9 -3.64 -17.85 -3.75
N SER A 10 -4.95 -17.62 -3.76
CA SER A 10 -5.80 -17.63 -4.97
C SER A 10 -6.72 -16.42 -5.08
N ASP A 11 -6.65 -15.47 -4.14
CA ASP A 11 -7.43 -14.24 -4.21
C ASP A 11 -6.92 -13.40 -5.41
N PRO A 12 -7.79 -12.99 -6.36
CA PRO A 12 -7.33 -12.33 -7.58
C PRO A 12 -6.57 -11.02 -7.34
N LEU A 13 -6.97 -10.24 -6.32
CA LEU A 13 -6.30 -8.98 -6.00
C LEU A 13 -4.91 -9.24 -5.43
N TYR A 14 -4.81 -10.20 -4.52
CA TYR A 14 -3.52 -10.54 -3.91
C TYR A 14 -2.57 -11.23 -4.90
N VAL A 15 -3.11 -12.04 -5.81
CA VAL A 15 -2.35 -12.64 -6.92
C VAL A 15 -1.82 -11.57 -7.87
N ALA A 16 -2.64 -10.59 -8.23
CA ALA A 16 -2.20 -9.48 -9.09
C ALA A 16 -1.08 -8.66 -8.41
N TYR A 17 -1.24 -8.35 -7.12
CA TYR A 17 -0.20 -7.69 -6.33
C TYR A 17 1.11 -8.51 -6.31
N HIS A 18 1.05 -9.81 -6.03
CA HIS A 18 2.22 -10.68 -6.05
C HIS A 18 2.92 -10.67 -7.41
N ASP A 19 2.14 -10.81 -8.49
CA ASP A 19 2.70 -11.00 -9.83
C ASP A 19 3.24 -9.71 -10.45
N LEU A 20 2.69 -8.56 -10.08
CA LEU A 20 2.94 -7.29 -10.78
C LEU A 20 3.63 -6.22 -9.93
N GLU A 21 3.58 -6.33 -8.61
CA GLU A 21 4.08 -5.29 -7.70
C GLU A 21 5.11 -5.83 -6.71
N TRP A 22 4.86 -6.99 -6.10
CA TRP A 22 5.72 -7.52 -5.05
C TRP A 22 7.09 -7.95 -5.57
N GLY A 23 8.15 -7.33 -5.04
CA GLY A 23 9.53 -7.61 -5.45
C GLY A 23 9.93 -6.99 -6.78
N VAL A 24 9.06 -6.20 -7.42
CA VAL A 24 9.41 -5.41 -8.60
C VAL A 24 10.15 -4.14 -8.14
N PRO A 25 11.36 -3.86 -8.65
CA PRO A 25 12.12 -2.68 -8.25
C PRO A 25 11.38 -1.38 -8.60
N VAL A 26 11.31 -0.47 -7.63
CA VAL A 26 10.85 0.92 -7.81
C VAL A 26 12.04 1.83 -7.56
N LEU A 27 12.49 2.56 -8.60
CA LEU A 27 13.73 3.35 -8.55
C LEU A 27 13.51 4.86 -8.59
N ASP A 28 12.50 5.32 -9.35
CA ASP A 28 12.29 6.74 -9.66
C ASP A 28 10.90 7.25 -9.22
N ASP A 29 10.19 6.49 -8.40
CA ASP A 29 8.87 6.84 -7.87
C ASP A 29 8.88 6.89 -6.33
N ASP A 30 9.39 8.02 -5.81
CA ASP A 30 9.47 8.28 -4.38
C ASP A 30 8.11 8.27 -3.70
N ARG A 31 7.05 8.64 -4.44
CA ARG A 31 5.67 8.65 -3.93
C ARG A 31 5.18 7.22 -3.72
N LEU A 32 5.42 6.33 -4.67
CA LEU A 32 5.07 4.92 -4.54
C LEU A 32 5.88 4.24 -3.43
N LEU A 33 7.18 4.56 -3.31
CA LEU A 33 8.01 4.09 -2.19
C LEU A 33 7.47 4.56 -0.84
N PHE A 34 7.07 5.82 -0.74
CA PHE A 34 6.46 6.38 0.46
C PHE A 34 5.10 5.72 0.78
N GLU A 35 4.24 5.53 -0.24
CA GLU A 35 2.97 4.80 -0.10
C GLU A 35 3.21 3.41 0.51
N PHE A 36 4.11 2.61 -0.05
CA PHE A 36 4.40 1.27 0.48
C PHE A 36 4.97 1.32 1.89
N LEU A 37 5.90 2.24 2.18
CA LEU A 37 6.48 2.39 3.52
C LEU A 37 5.40 2.62 4.59
N ILE A 38 4.42 3.49 4.31
CA ILE A 38 3.32 3.78 5.23
C ILE A 38 2.35 2.61 5.34
N LEU A 39 2.00 1.96 4.22
CA LEU A 39 1.08 0.83 4.21
C LEU A 39 1.64 -0.38 4.98
N GLU A 40 2.95 -0.65 4.89
CA GLU A 40 3.63 -1.68 5.67
C GLU A 40 3.54 -1.41 7.18
N GLY A 41 3.68 -0.13 7.59
CA GLY A 41 3.47 0.28 8.98
C GLY A 41 2.02 0.05 9.45
N ALA A 42 1.05 0.36 8.60
CA ALA A 42 -0.38 0.16 8.88
C ALA A 42 -0.76 -1.33 9.01
N GLN A 43 0.08 -2.25 8.52
CA GLN A 43 -0.13 -3.69 8.64
C GLN A 43 0.02 -4.21 10.08
N ALA A 44 0.59 -3.48 11.02
CA ALA A 44 0.88 -3.97 12.37
C ALA A 44 -0.35 -4.65 13.04
N GLY A 45 -0.30 -5.97 13.20
CA GLY A 45 -1.38 -6.78 13.78
C GLY A 45 -2.49 -7.22 12.82
N LEU A 46 -2.36 -6.95 11.52
CA LEU A 46 -3.33 -7.26 10.46
C LEU A 46 -2.69 -8.12 9.34
N SER A 47 -3.53 -8.67 8.46
CA SER A 47 -3.05 -9.28 7.22
C SER A 47 -2.75 -8.22 6.16
N TRP A 48 -1.75 -8.46 5.30
CA TRP A 48 -1.51 -7.58 4.15
C TRP A 48 -2.72 -7.50 3.20
N SER A 49 -3.49 -8.59 3.06
CA SER A 49 -4.76 -8.55 2.31
C SER A 49 -5.75 -7.52 2.86
N THR A 50 -5.76 -7.28 4.18
CA THR A 50 -6.60 -6.23 4.79
C THR A 50 -6.16 -4.84 4.34
N ILE A 51 -4.84 -4.61 4.28
CA ILE A 51 -4.25 -3.34 3.82
C ILE A 51 -4.50 -3.15 2.32
N LEU A 52 -4.25 -4.17 1.51
CA LEU A 52 -4.43 -4.13 0.06
C LEU A 52 -5.89 -3.83 -0.33
N ASN A 53 -6.87 -4.42 0.38
CA ASN A 53 -8.30 -4.11 0.18
C ASN A 53 -8.67 -2.67 0.58
N LYS A 54 -7.90 -2.04 1.48
CA LYS A 54 -8.10 -0.65 1.93
C LYS A 54 -7.22 0.36 1.19
N ARG A 55 -6.36 -0.08 0.26
CA ARG A 55 -5.34 0.76 -0.37
C ARG A 55 -5.91 2.01 -1.03
N GLU A 56 -7.03 1.90 -1.74
CA GLU A 56 -7.69 3.06 -2.35
C GLU A 56 -8.25 4.03 -1.29
N SER A 57 -8.76 3.52 -0.18
CA SER A 57 -9.20 4.38 0.94
C SER A 57 -8.01 5.10 1.58
N TYR A 58 -6.88 4.42 1.73
CA TYR A 58 -5.64 5.05 2.19
C TYR A 58 -5.16 6.13 1.20
N ARG A 59 -5.17 5.85 -0.11
CA ARG A 59 -4.83 6.86 -1.13
C ARG A 59 -5.71 8.09 -1.02
N ALA A 60 -7.02 7.92 -0.83
CA ALA A 60 -7.92 9.05 -0.62
C ALA A 60 -7.62 9.82 0.68
N ALA A 61 -7.41 9.10 1.80
CA ALA A 61 -7.16 9.72 3.10
C ALA A 61 -5.83 10.49 3.14
N PHE A 62 -4.79 9.96 2.49
CA PHE A 62 -3.42 10.49 2.48
C PHE A 62 -3.08 11.34 1.25
N ASP A 63 -4.08 11.91 0.55
CA ASP A 63 -3.89 12.78 -0.62
C ASP A 63 -2.98 12.15 -1.70
N ASN A 64 -3.27 10.89 -2.04
CA ASN A 64 -2.48 10.02 -2.91
C ASN A 64 -1.01 9.89 -2.48
N PHE A 65 -0.76 9.94 -1.18
CA PHE A 65 0.57 9.85 -0.58
C PHE A 65 1.55 10.91 -1.07
N ASP A 66 1.08 12.12 -1.42
CA ASP A 66 2.00 13.23 -1.67
C ASP A 66 2.70 13.64 -0.36
N PRO A 67 4.02 13.41 -0.22
CA PRO A 67 4.72 13.66 1.04
C PRO A 67 4.71 15.13 1.44
N GLN A 68 4.59 16.07 0.48
CA GLN A 68 4.53 17.50 0.79
C GLN A 68 3.18 17.87 1.42
N LEU A 69 2.09 17.23 0.98
CA LEU A 69 0.77 17.43 1.57
C LEU A 69 0.66 16.74 2.94
N VAL A 70 1.10 15.48 3.02
CA VAL A 70 1.04 14.69 4.27
C VAL A 70 1.89 15.34 5.37
N ALA A 71 3.04 15.93 5.04
CA ALA A 71 3.91 16.58 6.02
C ALA A 71 3.29 17.80 6.72
N VAL A 72 2.23 18.38 6.15
CA VAL A 72 1.57 19.58 6.68
C VAL A 72 0.18 19.31 7.27
N TYR A 73 -0.18 18.03 7.48
CA TYR A 73 -1.43 17.66 8.14
C TYR A 73 -1.51 18.24 9.56
N ASP A 74 -2.70 18.73 9.89
CA ASP A 74 -3.04 19.27 11.20
C ASP A 74 -4.11 18.41 11.89
N ASP A 75 -4.49 18.80 13.10
CA ASP A 75 -5.50 18.08 13.89
C ASP A 75 -6.87 18.00 13.17
N ALA A 76 -7.19 18.98 12.32
CA ALA A 76 -8.43 18.97 11.56
C ALA A 76 -8.40 17.88 10.49
N LYS A 77 -7.29 17.74 9.76
CA LYS A 77 -7.10 16.67 8.77
C LYS A 77 -7.06 15.28 9.40
N ILE A 78 -6.52 15.15 10.61
CA ILE A 78 -6.49 13.87 11.34
C ILE A 78 -7.90 13.45 11.80
N ALA A 79 -8.80 14.40 12.03
CA ALA A 79 -10.15 14.15 12.55
C ALA A 79 -11.23 13.89 11.48
N ASP A 80 -10.91 14.03 10.19
CA ASP A 80 -11.79 13.78 9.03
C ASP A 80 -12.04 12.27 8.83
#